data_AF-A0A8X6HS45-F1
#
_entry.id   AF-A0A8X6HS45-F1
#
_cell.length_a   1.000
_cell.length_b   1.000
_cell.length_c   1.000
_cell.angle_alpha   90.00
_cell.angle_beta   90.00
_cell.angle_gamma   90.00
#
_symmetry.space_group_name_H-M   'P 1'
#
loop_
_entity.id
_entity.type
_entity.pdbx_description
1 polymer ?
#
loop_
_entity_poly.entity_id
_entity_poly.type
_entity_poly.pdbx_seq_one_letter_code
_entity_poly.pdbx_strand_id
1 'polypeptide(L)'
;MNDQKYFFKLIYFLTEGFFIANFIFVLPKCRGDCELLQPGQPNETKRQMELLNIIKPLNGLVFEVKDAIAPTNYTYNVSICSHIEGSGPNVAAVQYENGKDKKKFTLGKSNMVDIMGGTDWILLTYYGGDKYGSHCNYTERVTRIMIICDPNVLKVSFQHRVL
;
A
#
# COMPACT_ATOMS: atom_id res chain seq x y z
N MET A 1 28.32 54.59 4.86
CA MET A 1 26.92 54.20 4.53
C MET A 1 26.86 53.02 3.53
N ASN A 2 27.74 52.02 3.63
CA ASN A 2 27.73 50.87 2.69
C ASN A 2 27.77 49.49 3.37
N ASP A 3 28.17 49.38 4.64
CA ASP A 3 28.30 48.08 5.34
C ASP A 3 26.98 47.48 5.83
N GLN A 4 25.99 48.30 6.18
CA GLN A 4 24.67 47.79 6.61
C GLN A 4 23.90 47.07 5.47
N LYS A 5 24.17 47.41 4.21
CA LYS A 5 23.49 46.78 3.06
C LYS A 5 23.94 45.34 2.83
N TYR A 6 25.21 45.03 3.10
CA TYR A 6 25.74 43.68 2.95
C TYR A 6 25.28 42.76 4.08
N PHE A 7 25.19 43.29 5.31
CA PHE A 7 24.69 42.54 6.46
C PHE A 7 23.22 42.10 6.29
N PHE A 8 22.37 43.00 5.79
CA PHE A 8 20.96 42.68 5.49
C PHE A 8 20.81 41.68 4.33
N LYS A 9 21.64 41.76 3.28
CA LYS A 9 21.63 40.78 2.18
C LYS A 9 22.05 39.38 2.62
N LEU A 10 23.03 39.29 3.53
CA LEU A 10 23.53 38.01 4.04
C LEU A 10 22.50 37.31 4.94
N ILE A 11 21.81 38.07 5.79
CA ILE A 11 20.72 37.55 6.63
C ILE A 11 19.57 37.04 5.76
N TYR A 12 19.18 37.79 4.72
CA TYR A 12 18.10 37.38 3.81
C TYR A 12 18.43 36.07 3.07
N PHE A 13 19.69 35.89 2.66
CA PHE A 13 20.16 34.65 2.02
C PHE A 13 20.15 33.45 2.99
N LEU A 14 20.49 33.66 4.26
CA LEU A 14 20.48 32.62 5.29
C LEU A 14 19.05 32.23 5.72
N THR A 15 18.12 33.18 5.76
CA THR A 15 16.71 32.90 6.07
C THR A 15 16.00 32.17 4.94
N GLU A 16 16.23 32.54 3.68
CA GLU A 16 15.66 31.85 2.51
C GLU A 16 16.19 30.40 2.41
N GLY A 17 17.48 30.18 2.69
CA GLY A 17 18.07 28.83 2.71
C GLY A 17 17.51 27.93 3.82
N PHE A 18 17.19 28.49 5.00
CA PHE A 18 16.63 27.74 6.12
C PHE A 18 15.16 27.35 5.90
N PHE A 19 14.37 28.21 5.25
CA PHE A 19 12.98 27.89 4.90
C PHE A 19 12.88 26.80 3.83
N ILE A 20 13.75 26.82 2.80
CA ILE A 20 13.76 25.77 1.75
C ILE A 20 14.19 24.41 2.32
N ALA A 21 15.20 24.38 3.20
CA ALA A 21 15.66 23.14 3.82
C ALA A 21 14.55 22.46 4.64
N ASN A 22 13.74 23.23 5.36
CA ASN A 22 12.60 22.69 6.13
C ASN A 22 11.45 22.23 5.22
N PHE A 23 11.23 22.85 4.05
CA PHE A 23 10.17 22.45 3.14
C PHE A 23 10.43 21.09 2.46
N ILE A 24 11.70 20.73 2.22
CA ILE A 24 12.07 19.43 1.65
C ILE A 24 11.77 18.28 2.63
N PHE A 25 11.81 18.52 3.95
CA PHE A 25 11.47 17.52 4.97
C PHE A 25 9.96 17.39 5.23
N VAL A 26 9.12 18.25 4.65
CA VAL A 26 7.65 18.16 4.71
C VAL A 26 7.07 17.78 3.34
N LEU A 27 7.78 16.94 2.58
CA LEU A 27 7.06 16.08 1.65
C LEU A 27 6.46 14.95 2.49
N PRO A 28 5.13 14.89 2.66
CA PRO A 28 4.54 13.67 3.16
C PRO A 28 5.01 12.55 2.23
N LYS A 29 5.44 11.41 2.78
CA LYS A 29 5.73 10.19 2.00
C LYS A 29 4.43 9.71 1.36
N CYS A 30 3.92 10.44 0.37
CA CYS A 30 2.71 10.16 -0.39
C CYS A 30 3.05 9.35 -1.64
N ARG A 31 3.95 8.38 -1.49
CA ARG A 31 4.02 7.23 -2.37
C ARG A 31 4.15 6.04 -1.45
N GLY A 32 3.02 5.38 -1.21
CA GLY A 32 3.08 4.06 -0.63
C GLY A 32 3.89 3.17 -1.57
N ASP A 33 4.77 2.38 -0.98
CA ASP A 33 5.50 1.31 -1.64
C ASP A 33 5.32 0.04 -0.79
N CYS A 34 5.47 -1.11 -1.43
CA CYS A 34 5.47 -2.38 -0.72
C CYS A 34 6.82 -2.62 -0.03
N GLU A 35 6.82 -3.14 1.19
CA GLU A 35 8.01 -3.63 1.89
C GLU A 35 7.87 -5.14 2.15
N LEU A 36 8.93 -5.89 1.83
CA LEU A 36 8.96 -7.34 2.02
C LEU A 36 8.94 -7.66 3.52
N LEU A 37 8.13 -8.65 3.92
CA LEU A 37 7.96 -9.07 5.31
C LEU A 37 9.30 -9.41 5.96
N GLN A 38 10.13 -10.18 5.25
CA GLN A 38 11.53 -10.46 5.61
C GLN A 38 12.31 -10.73 4.32
N PRO A 39 13.58 -10.29 4.23
CA PRO A 39 14.44 -10.69 3.12
C PRO A 39 14.70 -12.19 3.19
N GLY A 40 14.32 -12.91 2.14
CA GLY A 40 14.65 -14.33 1.95
C GLY A 40 16.11 -14.50 1.53
N GLN A 41 16.44 -15.62 0.88
CA GLN A 41 17.76 -15.76 0.28
C GLN A 41 18.01 -14.64 -0.76
N PRO A 42 19.27 -14.25 -1.04
CA PRO A 42 19.56 -13.15 -1.96
C PRO A 42 18.88 -13.29 -3.34
N ASN A 43 18.81 -14.52 -3.86
CA ASN A 43 18.16 -14.81 -5.14
C ASN A 43 16.63 -14.66 -5.06
N GLU A 44 16.01 -15.08 -3.96
CA GLU A 44 14.57 -14.95 -3.74
C GLU A 44 14.19 -13.47 -3.59
N THR A 45 14.95 -12.72 -2.78
CA THR A 45 14.76 -11.28 -2.58
C THR A 45 14.90 -10.54 -3.91
N LYS A 46 15.90 -10.88 -4.73
CA LYS A 46 16.06 -10.31 -6.08
C LYS A 46 14.82 -10.55 -6.95
N ARG A 47 14.32 -11.79 -6.99
CA ARG A 47 13.11 -12.14 -7.75
C ARG A 47 11.87 -11.40 -7.22
N GLN A 48 11.69 -11.31 -5.91
CA GLN A 48 10.60 -10.56 -5.29
C GLN A 48 10.65 -9.08 -5.70
N MET A 49 11.83 -8.47 -5.69
CA MET A 49 12.02 -7.08 -6.14
C MET A 49 11.75 -6.88 -7.63
N GLU A 50 12.13 -7.83 -8.48
CA GLU A 50 11.78 -7.82 -9.91
C GLU A 50 10.24 -7.85 -10.11
N LEU A 51 9.54 -8.71 -9.38
CA LEU A 51 8.07 -8.79 -9.42
C LEU A 51 7.41 -7.50 -8.91
N LEU A 52 7.93 -6.90 -7.84
CA LEU A 52 7.44 -5.60 -7.34
C LEU A 52 7.62 -4.49 -8.39
N ASN A 53 8.74 -4.49 -9.12
CA ASN A 53 8.97 -3.55 -10.21
C ASN A 53 8.00 -3.75 -11.38
N ILE A 54 7.63 -4.99 -11.70
CA ILE A 54 6.64 -5.30 -12.73
C ILE A 54 5.26 -4.74 -12.36
N ILE A 55 4.83 -4.90 -11.11
CA ILE A 55 3.51 -4.42 -10.65
C ILE A 55 3.50 -2.94 -10.26
N LYS A 56 4.64 -2.26 -10.26
CA LYS A 56 4.77 -0.84 -9.89
C LYS A 56 3.78 0.11 -10.60
N PRO A 57 3.41 -0.08 -11.89
CA PRO A 57 2.39 0.74 -12.54
C PRO A 57 1.00 0.66 -11.89
N LEU A 58 0.75 -0.38 -11.06
CA LEU A 58 -0.49 -0.56 -10.32
C LEU A 58 -0.48 0.16 -8.96
N ASN A 59 0.69 0.64 -8.50
CA ASN A 59 0.82 1.24 -7.17
C ASN A 59 -0.16 2.41 -6.98
N GLY A 60 -0.85 2.42 -5.85
CA GLY A 60 -1.84 3.44 -5.52
C GLY A 60 -3.24 3.21 -6.08
N LEU A 61 -3.43 2.24 -6.98
CA LEU A 61 -4.78 1.83 -7.38
C LEU A 61 -5.52 1.24 -6.18
N VAL A 62 -6.77 1.68 -5.99
CA VAL A 62 -7.67 1.18 -4.95
C VAL A 62 -8.88 0.54 -5.62
N PHE A 63 -9.16 -0.70 -5.24
CA PHE A 63 -10.30 -1.47 -5.71
C PHE A 63 -11.31 -1.62 -4.58
N GLU A 64 -12.54 -1.16 -4.84
CA GLU A 64 -13.68 -1.45 -3.97
C GLU A 64 -14.39 -2.71 -4.49
N VAL A 65 -14.60 -3.67 -3.60
CA VAL A 65 -15.27 -4.94 -3.88
C VAL A 65 -16.41 -5.08 -2.90
N LYS A 66 -17.59 -5.43 -3.40
CA LYS A 66 -18.72 -5.77 -2.55
C LYS A 66 -18.92 -7.27 -2.64
N ASP A 67 -19.09 -7.91 -1.49
CA ASP A 67 -19.50 -9.30 -1.45
C ASP A 67 -20.91 -9.40 -2.07
N ALA A 68 -21.06 -10.26 -3.06
CA ALA A 68 -22.32 -10.48 -3.75
C ALA A 68 -23.17 -11.57 -3.08
N ILE A 69 -22.63 -12.26 -2.07
CA ILE A 69 -23.24 -13.44 -1.48
C ILE A 69 -23.85 -13.09 -0.11
N ALA A 70 -25.18 -13.10 -0.03
CA ALA A 70 -25.92 -13.02 1.21
C ALA A 70 -25.54 -14.19 2.16
N PRO A 71 -25.51 -14.00 3.50
CA PRO A 71 -26.15 -12.91 4.25
C PRO A 71 -25.22 -11.72 4.61
N THR A 72 -23.95 -11.73 4.20
CA THR A 72 -22.97 -10.76 4.69
C THR A 72 -22.74 -9.62 3.70
N ASN A 73 -23.12 -8.40 4.09
CA ASN A 73 -22.87 -7.19 3.31
C ASN A 73 -21.49 -6.62 3.66
N TYR A 74 -20.44 -7.24 3.11
CA TYR A 74 -19.06 -6.74 3.28
C TYR A 74 -18.64 -5.91 2.08
N THR A 75 -18.01 -4.77 2.39
CA THR A 75 -17.24 -4.00 1.41
C THR A 75 -15.77 -4.17 1.72
N TYR A 76 -14.97 -4.48 0.71
CA TYR A 76 -13.53 -4.56 0.80
C TYR A 76 -12.92 -3.43 0.01
N ASN A 77 -11.95 -2.75 0.60
CA ASN A 77 -11.05 -1.90 -0.16
C ASN A 77 -9.67 -2.56 -0.16
N VAL A 78 -9.08 -2.67 -1.35
CA VAL A 78 -7.74 -3.23 -1.54
C VAL A 78 -6.94 -2.25 -2.39
N SER A 79 -5.82 -1.76 -1.86
CA SER A 79 -4.85 -0.96 -2.58
C SER A 79 -3.65 -1.79 -2.99
N ILE A 80 -3.09 -1.52 -4.17
CA ILE A 80 -1.83 -2.14 -4.59
C ILE A 80 -0.67 -1.26 -4.12
N CYS A 81 0.16 -1.82 -3.24
CA CYS A 81 1.37 -1.23 -2.67
C CYS A 81 1.19 0.21 -2.21
N SER A 82 0.02 0.52 -1.65
CA SER A 82 -0.28 1.82 -1.05
C SER A 82 -1.13 1.63 0.19
N HIS A 83 -1.30 2.68 0.97
CA HIS A 83 -2.20 2.68 2.11
C HIS A 83 -3.61 3.13 1.69
N ILE A 84 -4.60 2.69 2.45
CA ILE A 84 -5.99 3.12 2.31
C ILE A 84 -6.23 4.27 3.29
N GLU A 85 -6.71 5.40 2.80
CA GLU A 85 -6.99 6.56 3.66
C GLU A 85 -8.00 6.21 4.76
N GLY A 86 -7.78 6.77 5.97
CA GLY A 86 -8.62 6.47 7.13
C GLY A 86 -8.54 5.01 7.63
N SER A 87 -7.51 4.25 7.24
CA SER A 87 -7.33 2.86 7.69
C SER A 87 -6.20 2.59 8.67
N GLY A 88 -5.39 3.62 8.95
CA GLY A 88 -4.18 3.48 9.74
C GLY A 88 -2.94 3.31 8.85
N PRO A 89 -1.75 3.32 9.45
CA PRO A 89 -0.50 3.28 8.71
C PRO A 89 -0.33 1.95 7.98
N ASN A 90 0.12 2.01 6.73
CA ASN A 90 0.46 0.87 5.87
C ASN A 90 -0.69 -0.12 5.62
N VAL A 91 -1.93 0.15 6.04
CA VAL A 91 -3.04 -0.77 5.80
C VAL A 91 -3.42 -0.72 4.32
N ALA A 92 -3.25 -1.84 3.64
CA ALA A 92 -3.43 -1.96 2.19
C ALA A 92 -4.66 -2.80 1.80
N ALA A 93 -5.26 -3.50 2.77
CA ALA A 93 -6.50 -4.21 2.58
C ALA A 93 -7.35 -4.11 3.85
N VAL A 94 -8.63 -3.81 3.66
CA VAL A 94 -9.59 -3.59 4.75
C VAL A 94 -10.95 -4.17 4.38
N GLN A 95 -11.63 -4.72 5.38
CA GLN A 95 -13.03 -5.12 5.33
C GLN A 95 -13.87 -4.15 6.16
N TYR A 96 -15.03 -3.79 5.64
CA TYR A 96 -16.06 -3.00 6.30
C TYR A 96 -17.33 -3.85 6.43
N GLU A 97 -17.86 -4.00 7.66
CA GLU A 97 -19.14 -4.68 7.87
C GLU A 97 -20.33 -3.73 7.66
N ASN A 98 -21.23 -4.02 6.73
CA ASN A 98 -22.47 -3.24 6.50
C ASN A 98 -22.23 -1.74 6.24
N GLY A 99 -21.31 -1.40 5.33
CA GLY A 99 -20.98 -0.02 4.92
C GLY A 99 -19.73 0.56 5.61
N LYS A 100 -19.21 1.67 5.07
CA LYS A 100 -17.89 2.25 5.44
C LYS A 100 -17.81 2.84 6.86
N ASP A 101 -18.94 2.96 7.56
CA ASP A 101 -19.06 3.66 8.86
C ASP A 101 -19.14 2.72 10.08
N LYS A 102 -18.87 1.42 9.89
CA LYS A 102 -19.01 0.39 10.94
C LYS A 102 -17.70 -0.34 11.19
N LYS A 103 -17.78 -1.47 11.91
CA LYS A 103 -16.66 -2.32 12.31
C LYS A 103 -15.75 -2.59 11.11
N LYS A 104 -14.48 -2.21 11.30
CA LYS A 104 -13.43 -2.27 10.31
C LYS A 104 -12.43 -3.33 10.74
N PHE A 105 -12.05 -4.20 9.82
CA PHE A 105 -10.97 -5.15 10.04
C PHE A 105 -9.84 -4.88 9.07
N THR A 106 -8.62 -4.78 9.60
CA THR A 106 -7.40 -4.81 8.80
C THR A 106 -7.22 -6.22 8.24
N LEU A 107 -7.05 -6.35 6.93
CA LEU A 107 -6.82 -7.64 6.27
C LEU A 107 -5.36 -7.86 5.89
N GLY A 108 -4.57 -6.78 5.79
CA GLY A 108 -3.16 -6.86 5.48
C GLY A 108 -2.52 -5.48 5.29
N LYS A 109 -1.19 -5.45 5.37
CA LYS A 109 -0.39 -4.24 5.29
C LYS A 109 0.60 -4.25 4.13
N SER A 110 0.82 -3.09 3.52
CA SER A 110 1.80 -2.87 2.46
C SER A 110 3.24 -2.98 2.92
N ASN A 111 3.52 -2.94 4.23
CA ASN A 111 4.87 -3.10 4.76
C ASN A 111 5.18 -4.52 5.28
N MET A 112 4.31 -5.48 4.96
CA MET A 112 4.41 -6.88 5.38
C MET A 112 4.03 -7.78 4.22
N VAL A 113 4.86 -7.76 3.18
CA VAL A 113 4.53 -8.32 1.86
C VAL A 113 5.35 -9.56 1.56
N ASP A 114 4.72 -10.54 0.93
CA ASP A 114 5.41 -11.56 0.14
C ASP A 114 4.84 -11.56 -1.28
N ILE A 115 5.68 -11.89 -2.26
CA ILE A 115 5.31 -11.87 -3.67
C ILE A 115 6.00 -13.02 -4.40
N MET A 116 5.22 -13.76 -5.17
CA MET A 116 5.73 -14.78 -6.08
C MET A 116 5.01 -14.68 -7.42
N GLY A 117 5.59 -15.24 -8.47
CA GLY A 117 5.00 -15.14 -9.80
C GLY A 117 5.57 -16.14 -10.78
N GLY A 118 4.73 -16.50 -11.75
CA GLY A 118 5.07 -17.27 -12.93
C GLY A 118 5.21 -16.37 -14.17
N THR A 119 4.97 -16.95 -15.34
CA THR A 119 5.06 -16.24 -16.63
C THR A 119 3.89 -15.29 -16.87
N ASP A 120 2.70 -15.67 -16.42
CA ASP A 120 1.42 -15.01 -16.72
C ASP A 120 0.60 -14.67 -15.45
N TRP A 121 1.17 -14.90 -14.26
CA TRP A 121 0.53 -14.58 -13.00
C TRP A 121 1.52 -14.10 -11.94
N ILE A 122 1.04 -13.25 -11.04
CA ILE A 122 1.75 -12.78 -9.85
C ILE A 122 0.79 -12.92 -8.67
N LEU A 123 1.25 -13.55 -7.59
CA LEU A 123 0.56 -13.62 -6.31
C LEU A 123 1.21 -12.66 -5.32
N LEU A 124 0.48 -11.61 -4.96
CA LEU A 124 0.86 -10.64 -3.94
C LEU A 124 0.14 -10.95 -2.63
N THR A 125 0.89 -11.12 -1.55
CA THR A 125 0.36 -11.48 -0.23
C THR A 125 0.65 -10.37 0.78
N TYR A 126 -0.38 -9.90 1.47
CA TYR A 126 -0.26 -8.97 2.59
C TYR A 126 -0.55 -9.67 3.91
N TYR A 127 0.42 -9.58 4.82
CA TYR A 127 0.32 -10.05 6.20
C TYR A 127 0.01 -8.90 7.16
N GLY A 128 -0.06 -9.20 8.46
CA GLY A 128 -0.26 -8.20 9.52
C GLY A 128 -1.70 -7.69 9.63
N GLY A 129 -2.68 -8.51 9.23
CA GLY A 129 -4.09 -8.25 9.46
C GLY A 129 -4.53 -8.51 10.90
N ASP A 130 -5.75 -8.09 11.23
CA ASP A 130 -6.32 -8.32 12.56
C ASP A 130 -6.55 -9.81 12.80
N LYS A 131 -6.35 -10.26 14.04
CA LYS A 131 -6.62 -11.65 14.44
C LYS A 131 -8.09 -12.00 14.30
N TYR A 132 -8.38 -13.23 13.88
CA TYR A 132 -9.74 -13.76 13.94
C TYR A 132 -10.21 -13.84 15.40
N GLY A 133 -11.48 -13.54 15.65
CA GLY A 133 -12.04 -13.53 17.00
C GLY A 133 -12.48 -14.90 17.53
N SER A 134 -12.78 -15.85 16.64
CA SER A 134 -13.32 -17.17 17.01
C SER A 134 -13.03 -18.26 15.97
N HIS A 135 -12.34 -17.92 14.89
CA HIS A 135 -12.05 -18.82 13.78
C HIS A 135 -10.54 -18.91 13.56
N CYS A 136 -10.11 -19.87 12.74
CA CYS A 136 -8.72 -20.02 12.30
C CYS A 136 -7.70 -20.01 13.45
N ASN A 137 -8.03 -20.55 14.62
CA ASN A 137 -7.16 -20.53 15.81
C ASN A 137 -6.62 -19.12 16.16
N TYR A 138 -7.42 -18.07 15.95
CA TYR A 138 -7.06 -16.68 16.24
C TYR A 138 -5.83 -16.18 15.46
N THR A 139 -5.52 -16.80 14.32
CA THR A 139 -4.45 -16.32 13.45
C THR A 139 -4.76 -14.93 12.90
N GLU A 140 -3.72 -14.21 12.50
CA GLU A 140 -3.87 -12.95 11.78
C GLU A 140 -4.52 -13.19 10.41
N ARG A 141 -5.35 -12.25 9.98
CA ARG A 141 -5.89 -12.23 8.62
C ARG A 141 -4.75 -11.99 7.62
N VAL A 142 -4.88 -12.62 6.46
CA VAL A 142 -3.92 -12.52 5.34
C VAL A 142 -4.71 -12.22 4.08
N THR A 143 -4.25 -11.25 3.29
CA THR A 143 -4.83 -10.93 1.99
C THR A 143 -3.96 -11.50 0.89
N ARG A 144 -4.57 -12.19 -0.09
CA ARG A 144 -3.88 -12.72 -1.26
C ARG A 144 -4.53 -12.17 -2.52
N ILE A 145 -3.73 -11.55 -3.38
CA ILE A 145 -4.17 -10.89 -4.60
C ILE A 145 -3.47 -11.58 -5.77
N MET A 146 -4.25 -12.21 -6.63
CA MET A 146 -3.74 -12.83 -7.85
C MET A 146 -3.91 -11.85 -9.01
N ILE A 147 -2.79 -11.42 -9.58
CA ILE A 147 -2.71 -10.56 -10.75
C ILE A 147 -2.43 -11.48 -11.94
N ILE A 148 -3.31 -11.48 -12.93
CA ILE A 148 -3.22 -12.34 -14.11
C ILE A 148 -3.00 -11.46 -15.34
N CYS A 149 -2.15 -11.88 -16.25
CA CYS A 149 -2.01 -11.26 -17.56
C CYS A 149 -3.23 -11.60 -18.42
N ASP A 150 -4.02 -10.59 -18.76
CA ASP A 150 -5.09 -10.71 -19.76
C ASP A 150 -4.80 -9.75 -20.93
N PRO A 151 -4.37 -10.27 -22.10
CA PRO A 151 -4.02 -9.44 -23.25
C PRO A 151 -5.22 -8.70 -23.85
N ASN A 152 -6.45 -9.08 -23.50
CA ASN A 152 -7.67 -8.47 -24.02
C ASN A 152 -8.16 -7.30 -23.16
N VAL A 153 -7.52 -7.08 -22.01
CA VAL A 153 -7.95 -6.09 -21.02
C VAL A 153 -6.97 -4.91 -21.04
N LEU A 154 -7.37 -3.83 -21.73
CA LEU A 154 -6.56 -2.60 -21.89
C LEU A 154 -6.47 -1.76 -20.61
N LYS A 155 -7.29 -2.04 -19.59
CA LYS A 155 -7.33 -1.35 -18.29
C LYS A 155 -7.58 -2.35 -17.18
N VAL A 156 -6.87 -2.20 -16.06
CA VAL A 156 -6.95 -3.12 -14.91
C VAL A 156 -8.40 -3.38 -14.49
N SER A 157 -8.80 -4.65 -14.45
CA SER A 157 -10.08 -5.12 -13.92
C SER A 157 -9.88 -5.97 -12.68
N PHE A 158 -10.67 -5.73 -11.63
CA PHE A 158 -10.62 -6.53 -10.40
C PHE A 158 -11.81 -7.47 -10.34
N GLN A 159 -11.56 -8.76 -10.10
CA GLN A 159 -12.59 -9.77 -9.89
C GLN A 159 -12.39 -10.43 -8.53
N HIS A 160 -13.45 -10.46 -7.73
CA HIS A 160 -13.47 -11.19 -6.48
C HIS A 160 -14.06 -12.58 -6.69
N ARG A 161 -13.35 -13.60 -6.18
CA ARG A 161 -13.83 -14.98 -6.18
C ARG A 161 -13.58 -15.58 -4.80
N VAL A 162 -14.63 -16.13 -4.20
CA VAL A 162 -14.55 -16.96 -2.99
C VAL A 162 -14.25 -18.39 -3.46
N LEU A 163 -13.15 -18.97 -3.00
CA LEU A 163 -12.80 -20.38 -3.22
C LEU A 163 -13.11 -21.20 -1.98
#